data_AF-A0A355H9Y4-F1
#
_entry.id   AF-A0A355H9Y4-F1
#
_cell.length_a   1.000
_cell.length_b   1.000
_cell.length_c   1.000
_cell.angle_alpha   90.00
_cell.angle_beta   90.00
_cell.angle_gamma   90.00
#
_symmetry.space_group_name_H-M   'P 1'
#
loop_
_entity.id
_entity.type
_entity.pdbx_description
1 polymer ?
#
loop_
_entity_poly.entity_id
_entity_poly.type
_entity_poly.pdbx_seq_one_letter_code
_entity_poly.pdbx_strand_id
1 'polypeptide(L)'
;MVITEKPAKKIRPPAVASMFYPGDVTELRNAVRNYLHDAGAEQNVIQFKKHEISTLRVLIVPHAGYIYSGKIAACAYRLLQQNHHQFKRVLLLGPAHRVWLEGAAFPASEVFETPLGEINLDKVLMQKLLGDYSWISVSDEAHAEEHSLEVQLPFLQETLGDFELLPLVVGEMKTERLAELIQQFSTDTETLIVISTDLSHFHDYQTAQEKDVRTANAIELLEAKQLSPEDACGAFPLRGALMAASENKWQVHRLGLCNSGDTAGDYGRVVGYGAWALTA
;
A
#
# COMPACT_ATOMS: atom_id res chain seq x y z
N MET A 1 6.94 10.62 46.79
CA MET A 1 6.18 10.86 45.55
C MET A 1 6.95 10.12 44.45
N VAL A 2 6.56 8.89 44.13
CA VAL A 2 7.23 8.11 43.08
C VAL A 2 6.69 8.63 41.75
N ILE A 3 7.48 9.41 41.04
CA ILE A 3 7.18 9.80 39.67
C ILE A 3 7.40 8.53 38.86
N THR A 4 6.33 7.79 38.60
CA THR A 4 6.36 6.72 37.60
C THR A 4 6.44 7.40 36.25
N GLU A 5 7.66 7.58 35.74
CA GLU A 5 7.87 7.91 34.33
C GLU A 5 7.12 6.87 33.49
N LYS A 6 6.14 7.30 32.71
CA LYS A 6 5.58 6.43 31.68
C LYS A 6 6.73 6.03 30.75
N PRO A 7 6.91 4.75 30.43
CA PRO A 7 7.93 4.35 29.47
C PRO A 7 7.74 5.14 28.17
N ALA A 8 8.85 5.61 27.60
CA ALA A 8 8.82 6.32 26.33
C ALA A 8 8.16 5.44 25.26
N LYS A 9 7.20 6.03 24.53
CA LYS A 9 6.48 5.39 23.44
C LYS A 9 7.49 4.90 22.39
N LYS A 10 7.37 3.65 21.92
CA LYS A 10 8.25 3.14 20.86
C LYS A 10 7.82 3.68 19.50
N ILE A 11 8.70 4.41 18.82
CA ILE A 11 8.40 5.09 17.56
C ILE A 11 9.23 4.47 16.43
N ARG A 12 8.59 4.22 15.28
CA ARG A 12 9.29 3.97 14.01
C ARG A 12 9.38 5.31 13.25
N PRO A 13 10.57 5.94 13.18
CA PRO A 13 10.74 7.23 12.50
C PRO A 13 10.58 7.08 10.97
N PRO A 14 10.38 8.17 10.22
CA PRO A 14 10.44 8.12 8.76
C PRO A 14 11.86 7.79 8.29
N ALA A 15 12.01 6.81 7.42
CA ALA A 15 13.28 6.37 6.85
C ALA A 15 13.59 7.04 5.51
N VAL A 16 12.56 7.51 4.79
CA VAL A 16 12.70 8.04 3.43
C VAL A 16 12.12 9.45 3.21
N ALA A 17 11.78 10.16 4.28
CA ALA A 17 11.48 11.59 4.20
C ALA A 17 12.67 12.38 3.60
N SER A 18 12.36 13.38 2.77
CA SER A 18 13.31 14.14 1.95
C SER A 18 14.03 13.34 0.84
N MET A 19 13.73 12.05 0.68
CA MET A 19 14.27 11.21 -0.40
C MET A 19 13.17 10.75 -1.36
N PHE A 20 12.09 10.16 -0.82
CA PHE A 20 10.97 9.64 -1.61
C PHE A 20 9.81 10.62 -1.66
N TYR A 21 9.69 11.48 -0.65
CA TYR A 21 8.67 12.52 -0.55
C TYR A 21 9.24 13.71 0.26
N PRO A 22 8.65 14.92 0.17
CA PRO A 22 9.15 16.09 0.90
C PRO A 22 9.21 15.87 2.43
N GLY A 23 10.31 16.25 3.07
CA GLY A 23 10.44 16.16 4.54
C GLY A 23 9.81 17.31 5.31
N ASP A 24 9.53 18.45 4.65
CA ASP A 24 8.81 19.57 5.26
C ASP A 24 7.30 19.29 5.29
N VAL A 25 6.64 19.61 6.41
CA VAL A 25 5.22 19.36 6.65
C VAL A 25 4.31 20.08 5.65
N THR A 26 4.65 21.32 5.28
CA THR A 26 3.84 22.15 4.40
C THR A 26 4.02 21.70 2.96
N GLU A 27 5.27 21.45 2.55
CA GLU A 27 5.58 20.93 1.22
C GLU A 27 4.96 19.56 0.98
N LEU A 28 5.07 18.63 1.94
CA LEU A 28 4.50 17.29 1.83
C LEU A 28 2.98 17.33 1.69
N ARG A 29 2.31 18.10 2.56
CA ARG A 29 0.86 18.26 2.51
C ARG A 29 0.39 18.84 1.19
N ASN A 30 1.08 19.88 0.69
CA ASN A 30 0.74 20.47 -0.60
C ASN A 30 0.98 19.50 -1.76
N ALA A 31 2.09 18.76 -1.74
CA ALA A 31 2.39 17.76 -2.77
C ALA A 31 1.29 16.68 -2.83
N VAL A 32 0.93 16.07 -1.69
CA VAL A 32 -0.12 15.05 -1.61
C VAL A 32 -1.47 15.60 -2.09
N ARG A 33 -1.87 16.80 -1.62
CA ARG A 33 -3.14 17.43 -2.01
C ARG A 33 -3.20 17.75 -3.50
N ASN A 34 -2.10 18.20 -4.08
CA ASN A 34 -2.02 18.46 -5.52
C ASN A 34 -2.19 17.18 -6.32
N TYR A 35 -1.50 16.09 -5.96
CA TYR A 35 -1.70 14.80 -6.63
C TYR A 35 -3.14 14.31 -6.52
N LEU A 36 -3.76 14.41 -5.33
CA LEU A 36 -5.16 14.02 -5.12
C LEU A 36 -6.14 14.88 -5.95
N HIS A 37 -5.89 16.19 -6.04
CA HIS A 37 -6.68 17.11 -6.84
C HIS A 37 -6.58 16.78 -8.34
N ASP A 38 -5.35 16.65 -8.85
CA ASP A 38 -5.08 16.40 -10.26
C ASP A 38 -5.68 15.06 -10.72
N ALA A 39 -5.57 14.02 -9.88
CA ALA A 39 -6.15 12.70 -10.15
C ALA A 39 -7.70 12.74 -10.25
N GLY A 40 -8.36 13.72 -9.64
CA GLY A 40 -9.80 13.93 -9.77
C GLY A 40 -10.21 14.76 -10.99
N ALA A 41 -9.28 15.52 -11.57
CA ALA A 41 -9.55 16.46 -12.67
C ALA A 41 -9.32 15.88 -14.08
N GLU A 42 -8.73 14.69 -14.19
CA GLU A 42 -8.49 14.04 -15.49
C GLU A 42 -9.80 13.65 -16.21
N GLN A 43 -9.80 13.78 -17.55
CA GLN A 43 -11.02 13.62 -18.36
C GLN A 43 -11.54 12.16 -18.43
N ASN A 44 -10.67 11.17 -18.22
CA ASN A 44 -10.98 9.74 -18.37
C ASN A 44 -11.03 9.00 -17.02
N VAL A 45 -11.29 9.73 -15.95
CA VAL A 45 -11.32 9.19 -14.59
C VAL A 45 -12.54 8.31 -14.40
N ILE A 46 -12.33 7.07 -13.91
CA ILE A 46 -13.44 6.19 -13.51
C ILE A 46 -14.26 6.90 -12.42
N GLN A 47 -15.55 7.05 -12.69
CA GLN A 47 -16.52 7.57 -11.75
C GLN A 47 -17.22 6.42 -11.06
N PHE A 48 -16.85 6.19 -9.80
CA PHE A 48 -17.57 5.25 -8.95
C PHE A 48 -18.86 5.89 -8.44
N LYS A 49 -19.95 5.14 -8.50
CA LYS A 49 -21.19 5.50 -7.81
C LYS A 49 -20.98 5.34 -6.31
N LYS A 50 -21.77 6.08 -5.51
CA LYS A 50 -21.69 6.03 -4.04
C LYS A 50 -21.73 4.61 -3.45
N HIS A 51 -22.54 3.72 -4.03
CA HIS A 51 -22.63 2.33 -3.56
C HIS A 51 -21.37 1.52 -3.86
N GLU A 52 -20.73 1.72 -5.00
CA GLU A 52 -19.47 1.03 -5.37
C GLU A 52 -18.32 1.47 -4.44
N ILE A 53 -18.28 2.76 -4.07
CA ILE A 53 -17.29 3.27 -3.10
C ILE A 53 -17.53 2.67 -1.72
N SER A 54 -18.79 2.49 -1.30
CA SER A 54 -19.10 1.87 0.00
C SER A 54 -18.71 0.40 0.07
N THR A 55 -18.58 -0.26 -1.09
CA THR A 55 -18.10 -1.65 -1.15
C THR A 55 -16.61 -1.75 -1.44
N LEU A 56 -15.85 -0.64 -1.43
CA LEU A 56 -14.39 -0.66 -1.52
C LEU A 56 -13.80 -1.56 -0.41
N ARG A 57 -12.86 -2.42 -0.79
CA ARG A 57 -12.15 -3.34 0.12
C ARG A 57 -10.64 -3.23 0.02
N VAL A 58 -10.11 -3.18 -1.20
CA VAL A 58 -8.66 -3.19 -1.43
C VAL A 58 -8.26 -2.05 -2.36
N LEU A 59 -7.13 -1.42 -2.05
CA LEU A 59 -6.38 -0.60 -3.00
C LEU A 59 -5.04 -1.29 -3.29
N ILE A 60 -4.64 -1.31 -4.57
CA ILE A 60 -3.29 -1.70 -5.00
C ILE A 60 -2.61 -0.44 -5.50
N VAL A 61 -1.44 -0.10 -4.96
CA VAL A 61 -0.77 1.20 -5.17
C VAL A 61 0.75 1.07 -5.28
N PRO A 62 1.41 1.93 -6.08
CA PRO A 62 2.87 1.94 -6.21
C PRO A 62 3.57 2.60 -5.01
N HIS A 63 4.88 2.38 -4.87
CA HIS A 63 5.70 2.91 -3.76
C HIS A 63 7.06 3.49 -4.15
N ALA A 64 7.30 3.79 -5.43
CA ALA A 64 8.44 4.65 -5.78
C ALA A 64 8.33 6.06 -5.18
N GLY A 65 9.37 6.88 -5.35
CA GLY A 65 9.33 8.28 -4.94
C GLY A 65 8.18 9.05 -5.62
N TYR A 66 7.60 10.01 -4.91
CA TYR A 66 6.37 10.72 -5.31
C TYR A 66 6.47 11.39 -6.68
N ILE A 67 7.66 11.90 -7.02
CA ILE A 67 7.92 12.49 -8.33
C ILE A 67 7.67 11.52 -9.49
N TYR A 68 7.79 10.20 -9.24
CA TYR A 68 7.55 9.15 -10.23
C TYR A 68 6.17 8.51 -10.10
N SER A 69 5.78 8.09 -8.90
CA SER A 69 4.59 7.24 -8.71
C SER A 69 3.43 7.95 -8.00
N GLY A 70 3.65 9.14 -7.42
CA GLY A 70 2.68 9.83 -6.58
C GLY A 70 1.36 10.13 -7.28
N LYS A 71 1.43 10.47 -8.58
CA LYS A 71 0.25 10.67 -9.43
C LYS A 71 -0.61 9.39 -9.53
N ILE A 72 0.03 8.23 -9.72
CA ILE A 72 -0.67 6.95 -9.84
C ILE A 72 -1.24 6.50 -8.50
N ALA A 73 -0.49 6.64 -7.40
CA ALA A 73 -1.01 6.38 -6.05
C ALA A 73 -2.25 7.24 -5.75
N ALA A 74 -2.24 8.52 -6.13
CA ALA A 74 -3.36 9.44 -5.92
C ALA A 74 -4.65 9.03 -6.65
N CYS A 75 -4.55 8.36 -7.81
CA CYS A 75 -5.71 7.81 -8.51
C CYS A 75 -6.53 6.84 -7.64
N ALA A 76 -5.85 6.10 -6.75
CA ALA A 76 -6.46 5.22 -5.75
C ALA A 76 -6.93 5.98 -4.51
N TYR A 77 -6.04 6.76 -3.89
CA TYR A 77 -6.33 7.41 -2.62
C TYR A 77 -7.44 8.47 -2.68
N ARG A 78 -7.65 9.11 -3.84
CA ARG A 78 -8.79 10.04 -4.00
C ARG A 78 -10.15 9.38 -3.75
N LEU A 79 -10.27 8.06 -3.95
CA LEU A 79 -11.52 7.33 -3.70
C LEU A 79 -11.90 7.38 -2.21
N LEU A 80 -10.91 7.45 -1.33
CA LEU A 80 -11.12 7.51 0.12
C LEU A 80 -11.73 8.86 0.53
N GLN A 81 -11.46 9.96 -0.19
CA GLN A 81 -12.04 11.28 0.14
C GLN A 81 -13.58 11.27 0.07
N GLN A 82 -14.14 10.45 -0.82
CA GLN A 82 -15.59 10.31 -1.00
C GLN A 82 -16.26 9.49 0.11
N ASN A 83 -15.46 8.82 0.96
CA ASN A 83 -15.94 7.92 1.99
C ASN A 83 -15.02 7.84 3.22
N HIS A 84 -14.41 8.97 3.58
CA HIS A 84 -13.32 9.05 4.55
C HIS A 84 -13.69 8.57 5.96
N HIS A 85 -14.98 8.59 6.32
CA HIS A 85 -15.47 8.11 7.62
C HIS A 85 -15.66 6.58 7.70
N GLN A 86 -15.62 5.86 6.57
CA GLN A 86 -15.84 4.41 6.60
C GLN A 86 -14.67 3.68 7.24
N PHE A 87 -13.44 4.05 6.88
CA PHE A 87 -12.25 3.29 7.27
C PHE A 87 -11.66 3.82 8.55
N LYS A 88 -11.64 2.98 9.58
CA LYS A 88 -11.01 3.27 10.88
C LYS A 88 -9.67 2.58 11.04
N ARG A 89 -9.41 1.57 10.20
CA ARG A 89 -8.21 0.76 10.21
C ARG A 89 -7.66 0.58 8.80
N VAL A 90 -6.35 0.52 8.69
CA VAL A 90 -5.65 0.17 7.44
C VAL A 90 -4.77 -1.05 7.67
N LEU A 91 -5.05 -2.15 6.96
CA LEU A 91 -4.13 -3.26 6.79
C LEU A 91 -3.24 -2.97 5.59
N LEU A 92 -2.00 -2.59 5.85
CA LEU A 92 -1.04 -2.19 4.82
C LEU A 92 0.01 -3.27 4.64
N LEU A 93 0.01 -3.92 3.47
CA LEU A 93 0.95 -4.97 3.11
C LEU A 93 1.90 -4.49 2.01
N GLY A 94 3.19 -4.75 2.18
CA GLY A 94 4.22 -4.39 1.20
C GLY A 94 5.41 -5.35 1.28
N PRO A 95 6.27 -5.40 0.26
CA PRO A 95 7.40 -6.31 0.21
C PRO A 95 8.51 -5.98 1.20
N ALA A 96 9.36 -6.96 1.48
CA ALA A 96 10.65 -6.77 2.15
C ALA A 96 11.76 -6.48 1.10
N HIS A 97 12.26 -5.24 1.03
CA HIS A 97 13.35 -4.86 0.12
C HIS A 97 14.74 -4.90 0.76
N ARG A 98 14.78 -4.64 2.08
CA ARG A 98 16.05 -4.37 2.78
C ARG A 98 16.67 -5.60 3.40
N VAL A 99 15.83 -6.51 3.87
CA VAL A 99 16.25 -7.76 4.50
C VAL A 99 15.48 -8.92 3.91
N TRP A 100 16.15 -10.07 3.84
CA TRP A 100 15.46 -11.30 3.52
C TRP A 100 14.53 -11.68 4.68
N LEU A 101 13.30 -12.05 4.34
CA LEU A 101 12.26 -12.41 5.28
C LEU A 101 11.51 -13.62 4.73
N GLU A 102 11.31 -14.65 5.55
CA GLU A 102 10.35 -15.72 5.29
C GLU A 102 9.07 -15.42 6.10
N GLY A 103 7.91 -15.48 5.46
CA GLY A 103 6.65 -15.10 6.09
C GLY A 103 6.44 -13.58 6.13
N ALA A 104 5.97 -13.06 7.25
CA ALA A 104 5.67 -11.64 7.40
C ALA A 104 6.06 -11.10 8.78
N ALA A 105 6.24 -9.79 8.88
CA ALA A 105 6.68 -9.15 10.10
C ALA A 105 5.90 -7.87 10.42
N PHE A 106 5.47 -7.75 11.67
CA PHE A 106 5.05 -6.50 12.30
C PHE A 106 6.25 -5.83 13.00
N PRO A 107 6.20 -4.51 13.25
CA PRO A 107 7.20 -3.83 14.08
C PRO A 107 6.86 -3.97 15.57
N ALA A 108 7.87 -3.82 16.43
CA ALA A 108 7.67 -3.72 17.88
C ALA A 108 7.18 -2.33 18.31
N SER A 109 7.30 -1.32 17.43
CA SER A 109 6.86 0.06 17.67
C SER A 109 5.35 0.15 17.99
N GLU A 110 4.97 1.27 18.59
CA GLU A 110 3.59 1.63 18.93
C GLU A 110 3.00 2.65 17.94
N VAL A 111 3.87 3.40 17.28
CA VAL A 111 3.51 4.36 16.23
C VAL A 111 4.50 4.34 15.09
N PHE A 112 3.99 4.74 13.93
CA PHE A 112 4.78 5.22 12.80
C PHE A 112 4.75 6.75 12.81
N GLU A 113 5.89 7.39 12.60
CA GLU A 113 6.00 8.84 12.46
C GLU A 113 6.18 9.21 10.99
N THR A 114 5.51 10.29 10.57
CA THR A 114 5.74 10.97 9.30
C THR A 114 5.89 12.48 9.56
N PRO A 115 6.34 13.28 8.59
CA PRO A 115 6.31 14.74 8.74
C PRO A 115 4.90 15.33 8.97
N LEU A 116 3.83 14.60 8.68
CA LEU A 116 2.45 15.03 8.94
C LEU A 116 1.96 14.68 10.35
N GLY A 117 2.69 13.85 11.10
CA GLY A 117 2.36 13.43 12.46
C GLY A 117 2.44 11.92 12.66
N GLU A 118 2.12 11.49 13.88
CA GLU A 118 2.12 10.07 14.27
C GLU A 118 0.86 9.32 13.81
N ILE A 119 1.01 8.03 13.53
CA ILE A 119 -0.09 7.08 13.24
C ILE A 119 0.02 5.92 14.24
N ASN A 120 -1.03 5.71 15.03
CA ASN A 120 -1.07 4.62 16.02
C ASN A 120 -1.18 3.26 15.34
N LEU A 121 -0.42 2.29 15.83
CA LEU A 121 -0.55 0.91 15.41
C LEU A 121 -1.62 0.20 16.25
N ASP A 122 -2.45 -0.63 15.62
CA ASP A 122 -3.45 -1.44 16.33
C ASP A 122 -2.76 -2.61 17.06
N LYS A 123 -2.17 -2.32 18.22
CA LYS A 123 -1.39 -3.30 18.99
C LYS A 123 -2.23 -4.49 19.45
N VAL A 124 -3.53 -4.29 19.69
CA VAL A 124 -4.42 -5.36 20.12
C VAL A 124 -4.59 -6.37 18.99
N LEU A 125 -4.91 -5.90 17.78
CA LEU A 125 -5.10 -6.78 16.64
C LEU A 125 -3.77 -7.36 16.14
N MET A 126 -2.66 -6.62 16.19
CA MET A 126 -1.32 -7.17 15.92
C MET A 126 -1.00 -8.36 16.83
N GLN A 127 -1.26 -8.24 18.14
CA GLN A 127 -1.04 -9.33 19.10
C GLN A 127 -1.94 -10.53 18.81
N LYS A 128 -3.20 -10.31 18.44
CA LYS A 128 -4.10 -11.39 18.01
C LYS A 128 -3.56 -12.10 16.78
N LEU A 129 -3.17 -11.37 15.74
CA LEU A 129 -2.64 -11.95 14.48
C LEU A 129 -1.33 -12.72 14.71
N LEU A 130 -0.44 -12.23 15.59
CA LEU A 130 0.76 -12.95 16.01
C LEU A 130 0.44 -14.29 16.70
N GLY A 131 -0.67 -14.36 17.45
CA GLY A 131 -1.14 -15.59 18.09
C GLY A 131 -1.80 -16.57 17.12
N ASP A 132 -2.53 -16.04 16.13
CA ASP A 132 -3.28 -16.85 15.15
C ASP A 132 -2.37 -17.41 14.04
N TYR A 133 -1.32 -16.68 13.65
CA TYR A 133 -0.49 -17.00 12.50
C TYR A 133 0.98 -17.20 12.87
N SER A 134 1.41 -18.46 12.94
CA SER A 134 2.79 -18.85 13.24
C SER A 134 3.86 -18.33 12.25
N TRP A 135 3.45 -17.86 11.08
CA TRP A 135 4.32 -17.29 10.06
C TRP A 135 4.40 -15.75 10.11
N ILE A 136 3.71 -15.10 11.06
CA ILE A 136 3.85 -13.69 11.36
C ILE A 136 4.78 -13.56 12.57
N SER A 137 5.78 -12.69 12.44
CA SER A 137 6.78 -12.42 13.48
C SER A 137 6.81 -10.93 13.84
N VAL A 138 7.64 -10.57 14.83
CA VAL A 138 7.98 -9.18 15.13
C VAL A 138 9.43 -8.94 14.70
N SER A 139 9.68 -7.94 13.86
CA SER A 139 11.03 -7.56 13.44
C SER A 139 11.12 -6.06 13.16
N ASP A 140 11.80 -5.32 14.03
CA ASP A 140 12.09 -3.90 13.78
C ASP A 140 13.09 -3.73 12.62
N GLU A 141 13.98 -4.71 12.41
CA GLU A 141 14.95 -4.70 11.31
C GLU A 141 14.26 -4.73 9.93
N ALA A 142 13.18 -5.53 9.80
CA ALA A 142 12.38 -5.56 8.58
C ALA A 142 11.65 -4.25 8.28
N HIS A 143 11.46 -3.39 9.30
CA HIS A 143 10.69 -2.14 9.19
C HIS A 143 11.55 -0.89 9.16
N ALA A 144 12.77 -0.94 9.73
CA ALA A 144 13.59 0.23 10.00
C ALA A 144 13.89 1.05 8.73
N GLU A 145 14.28 0.38 7.65
CA GLU A 145 14.69 0.99 6.38
C GLU A 145 13.72 0.68 5.22
N GLU A 146 12.60 0.01 5.53
CA GLU A 146 11.59 -0.40 4.54
C GLU A 146 10.69 0.77 4.17
N HIS A 147 10.58 1.05 2.88
CA HIS A 147 9.92 2.25 2.36
C HIS A 147 8.55 1.95 1.77
N SER A 148 8.29 0.72 1.34
CA SER A 148 7.04 0.37 0.63
C SER A 148 5.78 0.71 1.42
N LEU A 149 5.82 0.52 2.74
CA LEU A 149 4.73 0.91 3.64
C LEU A 149 4.73 2.42 3.91
N GLU A 150 5.90 3.00 4.18
CA GLU A 150 6.04 4.40 4.62
C GLU A 150 5.50 5.40 3.62
N VAL A 151 5.80 5.23 2.33
CA VAL A 151 5.42 6.20 1.30
C VAL A 151 3.90 6.30 1.09
N GLN A 152 3.14 5.32 1.59
CA GLN A 152 1.67 5.32 1.55
C GLN A 152 1.06 6.20 2.65
N LEU A 153 1.79 6.41 3.74
CA LEU A 153 1.24 7.00 4.96
C LEU A 153 0.78 8.46 4.78
N PRO A 154 1.53 9.35 4.09
CA PRO A 154 1.06 10.72 3.88
C PRO A 154 -0.25 10.80 3.07
N PHE A 155 -0.43 9.93 2.07
CA PHE A 155 -1.69 9.84 1.34
C PHE A 155 -2.85 9.38 2.25
N LEU A 156 -2.61 8.37 3.09
CA LEU A 156 -3.61 7.89 4.05
C LEU A 156 -3.99 8.96 5.08
N GLN A 157 -3.02 9.68 5.65
CA GLN A 157 -3.27 10.76 6.61
C GLN A 157 -4.10 11.90 6.00
N GLU A 158 -3.79 12.32 4.76
CA GLU A 158 -4.55 13.40 4.11
C GLU A 158 -5.93 12.96 3.60
N THR A 159 -6.22 11.65 3.52
CA THR A 159 -7.50 11.14 3.00
C THR A 159 -8.43 10.57 4.07
N LEU A 160 -7.90 9.93 5.11
CA LEU A 160 -8.68 9.31 6.19
C LEU A 160 -8.69 10.16 7.47
N GLY A 161 -7.66 10.98 7.71
CA GLY A 161 -7.48 11.62 9.01
C GLY A 161 -7.01 10.62 10.06
N ASP A 162 -7.83 10.39 11.09
CA ASP A 162 -7.51 9.49 12.20
C ASP A 162 -7.85 8.03 11.85
N PHE A 163 -6.86 7.14 11.92
CA PHE A 163 -7.01 5.69 11.73
C PHE A 163 -5.95 4.91 12.52
N GLU A 164 -6.18 3.61 12.73
CA GLU A 164 -5.18 2.68 13.24
C GLU A 164 -4.52 1.89 12.11
N LEU A 165 -3.22 1.64 12.23
CA LEU A 165 -2.43 0.97 11.21
C LEU A 165 -2.02 -0.45 11.63
N LEU A 166 -2.11 -1.38 10.69
CA LEU A 166 -1.50 -2.71 10.74
C LEU A 166 -0.45 -2.79 9.61
N PRO A 167 0.82 -2.40 9.87
CA PRO A 167 1.87 -2.37 8.85
C PRO A 167 2.56 -3.73 8.80
N LEU A 168 2.36 -4.48 7.72
CA LEU A 168 2.90 -5.83 7.56
C LEU A 168 3.90 -5.86 6.40
N VAL A 169 5.18 -6.03 6.74
CA VAL A 169 6.22 -6.32 5.74
C VAL A 169 6.14 -7.80 5.39
N VAL A 170 6.05 -8.11 4.11
CA VAL A 170 5.81 -9.44 3.58
C VAL A 170 7.03 -9.90 2.79
N GLY A 171 7.62 -11.00 3.26
CA GLY A 171 8.71 -11.69 2.60
C GLY A 171 8.21 -12.84 1.71
N GLU A 172 9.09 -13.81 1.47
CA GLU A 172 8.76 -14.99 0.68
C GLU A 172 7.75 -15.87 1.44
N MET A 173 6.60 -16.14 0.82
CA MET A 173 5.59 -17.02 1.39
C MET A 173 4.56 -17.52 0.36
N LYS A 174 3.75 -18.48 0.79
CA LYS A 174 2.66 -19.05 0.00
C LYS A 174 1.46 -18.11 -0.10
N THR A 175 0.89 -18.01 -1.29
CA THR A 175 -0.30 -17.17 -1.60
C THR A 175 -1.47 -17.45 -0.67
N GLU A 176 -1.74 -18.73 -0.35
CA GLU A 176 -2.91 -19.15 0.41
C GLU A 176 -2.92 -18.58 1.84
N ARG A 177 -1.73 -18.42 2.45
CA ARG A 177 -1.60 -17.85 3.80
C ARG A 177 -1.98 -16.35 3.82
N LEU A 178 -1.59 -15.61 2.79
CA LEU A 178 -1.95 -14.20 2.66
C LEU A 178 -3.42 -14.03 2.28
N ALA A 179 -3.95 -14.90 1.42
CA ALA A 179 -5.37 -14.93 1.12
C ALA A 179 -6.19 -15.19 2.40
N GLU A 180 -5.81 -16.17 3.22
CA GLU A 180 -6.46 -16.46 4.50
C GLU A 180 -6.43 -15.26 5.47
N LEU A 181 -5.30 -14.56 5.57
CA LEU A 181 -5.20 -13.34 6.37
C LEU A 181 -6.15 -12.25 5.85
N ILE A 182 -6.13 -11.98 4.54
CA ILE A 182 -7.00 -10.97 3.90
C ILE A 182 -8.47 -11.33 4.08
N GLN A 183 -8.79 -12.63 4.06
CA GLN A 183 -10.16 -13.11 4.25
C GLN A 183 -10.74 -12.83 5.63
N GLN A 184 -9.90 -12.68 6.67
CA GLN A 184 -10.38 -12.23 7.99
C GLN A 184 -11.03 -10.84 7.95
N PHE A 185 -10.68 -10.02 6.96
CA PHE A 185 -11.14 -8.64 6.80
C PHE A 185 -12.14 -8.47 5.66
N SER A 186 -12.50 -9.52 4.92
CA SER A 186 -13.29 -9.40 3.69
C SER A 186 -14.71 -8.84 3.90
N THR A 187 -15.28 -9.10 5.08
CA THR A 187 -16.58 -8.59 5.51
C THR A 187 -16.49 -7.38 6.45
N ASP A 188 -15.28 -7.04 6.91
CA ASP A 188 -15.06 -5.86 7.74
C ASP A 188 -15.06 -4.61 6.86
N THR A 189 -16.15 -3.86 6.93
CA THR A 189 -16.31 -2.62 6.14
C THR A 189 -15.47 -1.47 6.66
N GLU A 190 -14.95 -1.55 7.90
CA GLU A 190 -14.17 -0.48 8.53
C GLU A 190 -12.66 -0.64 8.38
N THR A 191 -12.19 -1.76 7.81
CA THR A 191 -10.79 -2.00 7.50
C THR A 191 -10.53 -1.86 6.00
N LEU A 192 -9.67 -0.91 5.63
CA LEU A 192 -9.13 -0.80 4.28
C LEU A 192 -7.90 -1.72 4.14
N ILE A 193 -7.84 -2.49 3.07
CA ILE A 193 -6.64 -3.26 2.73
C ILE A 193 -5.86 -2.49 1.66
N VAL A 194 -4.58 -2.27 1.89
CA VAL A 194 -3.69 -1.61 0.93
C VAL A 194 -2.55 -2.56 0.59
N ILE A 195 -2.41 -2.87 -0.69
CA ILE A 195 -1.31 -3.65 -1.24
C ILE A 195 -0.35 -2.68 -1.92
N SER A 196 0.85 -2.58 -1.38
CA SER A 196 1.89 -1.73 -1.91
C SER A 196 2.82 -2.49 -2.85
N THR A 197 2.85 -2.12 -4.12
CA THR A 197 3.70 -2.75 -5.14
C THR A 197 3.94 -1.86 -6.36
N ASP A 198 5.19 -1.74 -6.76
CA ASP A 198 5.57 -1.34 -8.12
C ASP A 198 5.53 -2.57 -9.06
N LEU A 199 5.53 -2.35 -10.37
CA LEU A 199 5.46 -3.39 -11.41
C LEU A 199 6.87 -3.75 -11.93
N SER A 200 7.09 -3.74 -13.24
CA SER A 200 8.38 -4.11 -13.83
C SER A 200 9.50 -3.13 -13.45
N HIS A 201 10.74 -3.61 -13.36
CA HIS A 201 11.89 -2.82 -12.89
C HIS A 201 13.05 -2.79 -13.88
N PHE A 202 13.54 -1.58 -14.16
CA PHE A 202 14.79 -1.29 -14.86
C PHE A 202 14.90 -1.84 -16.30
N HIS A 203 13.77 -1.99 -16.98
CA HIS A 203 13.71 -2.32 -18.39
C HIS A 203 13.71 -1.06 -19.27
N ASP A 204 13.99 -1.20 -20.56
CA ASP A 204 13.69 -0.16 -21.52
C ASP A 204 12.17 0.07 -21.60
N TYR A 205 11.77 1.26 -22.04
CA TYR A 205 10.38 1.68 -22.04
C TYR A 205 9.42 0.70 -22.73
N GLN A 206 9.79 0.14 -23.88
CA GLN A 206 8.92 -0.77 -24.62
C GLN A 206 8.76 -2.10 -23.88
N THR A 207 9.88 -2.69 -23.45
CA THR A 207 9.87 -3.94 -22.67
C THR A 207 9.06 -3.79 -21.38
N ALA A 208 9.21 -2.65 -20.69
CA ALA A 208 8.43 -2.33 -19.50
C ALA A 208 6.94 -2.28 -19.79
N GLN A 209 6.51 -1.56 -20.84
CA GLN A 209 5.10 -1.50 -21.23
C GLN A 209 4.50 -2.88 -21.52
N GLU A 210 5.20 -3.74 -22.26
CA GLU A 210 4.73 -5.09 -22.57
C GLU A 210 4.56 -5.94 -21.30
N LYS A 211 5.53 -5.88 -20.39
CA LYS A 211 5.49 -6.58 -19.10
C LYS A 211 4.39 -6.04 -18.18
N ASP A 212 4.25 -4.73 -18.09
CA ASP A 212 3.28 -4.06 -17.22
C ASP A 212 1.86 -4.32 -17.71
N VAL A 213 1.62 -4.34 -19.02
CA VAL A 213 0.31 -4.72 -19.59
C VAL A 213 -0.02 -6.18 -19.27
N ARG A 214 0.95 -7.10 -19.38
CA ARG A 214 0.75 -8.50 -19.00
C ARG A 214 0.38 -8.63 -17.52
N THR A 215 1.10 -7.91 -16.67
CA THR A 215 0.88 -7.88 -15.21
C THR A 215 -0.49 -7.30 -14.87
N ALA A 216 -0.86 -6.19 -15.50
CA ALA A 216 -2.16 -5.56 -15.32
C ALA A 216 -3.31 -6.48 -15.75
N ASN A 217 -3.17 -7.19 -16.87
CA ASN A 217 -4.18 -8.16 -17.31
C ASN A 217 -4.33 -9.32 -16.31
N ALA A 218 -3.23 -9.83 -15.76
CA ALA A 218 -3.27 -10.88 -14.74
C ALA A 218 -3.96 -10.39 -13.44
N ILE A 219 -3.75 -9.12 -13.04
CA ILE A 219 -4.45 -8.50 -11.91
C ILE A 219 -5.96 -8.42 -12.17
N GLU A 220 -6.37 -7.93 -13.35
CA GLU A 220 -7.77 -7.73 -13.70
C GLU A 220 -8.56 -9.03 -13.89
N LEU A 221 -7.87 -10.07 -14.35
CA LEU A 221 -8.44 -11.41 -14.49
C LEU A 221 -8.30 -12.25 -13.22
N LEU A 222 -7.76 -11.68 -12.13
CA LEU A 222 -7.51 -12.35 -10.84
C LEU A 222 -6.62 -13.61 -10.96
N GLU A 223 -5.69 -13.62 -11.92
CA GLU A 223 -4.81 -14.73 -12.24
C GLU A 223 -3.53 -14.72 -11.38
N ALA A 224 -3.68 -14.82 -10.05
CA ALA A 224 -2.57 -14.75 -9.09
C ALA A 224 -1.36 -15.64 -9.46
N LYS A 225 -1.60 -16.83 -10.04
CA LYS A 225 -0.55 -17.78 -10.41
C LYS A 225 0.35 -17.31 -11.56
N GLN A 226 -0.08 -16.33 -12.36
CA GLN A 226 0.65 -15.82 -13.52
C GLN A 226 1.63 -14.69 -13.17
N LEU A 227 1.49 -14.13 -11.97
CA LEU A 227 2.35 -13.08 -11.44
C LEU A 227 3.56 -13.72 -10.80
N SER A 228 4.75 -13.16 -11.00
CA SER A 228 6.01 -13.54 -10.34
C SER A 228 6.61 -12.35 -9.58
N PRO A 229 7.58 -12.57 -8.66
CA PRO A 229 8.33 -11.49 -8.04
C PRO A 229 9.08 -10.57 -9.02
N GLU A 230 9.28 -11.00 -10.27
CA GLU A 230 9.88 -10.15 -11.33
C GLU A 230 8.85 -9.21 -11.99
N ASP A 231 7.56 -9.51 -11.86
CA ASP A 231 6.47 -8.73 -12.45
C ASP A 231 6.01 -7.59 -11.54
N ALA A 232 6.13 -7.81 -10.23
CA ALA A 232 5.76 -6.83 -9.21
C ALA A 232 6.59 -7.09 -7.94
N CYS A 233 7.21 -6.06 -7.36
CA CYS A 233 8.05 -6.24 -6.17
C CYS A 233 7.24 -6.74 -4.96
N GLY A 234 5.97 -6.33 -4.84
CA GLY A 234 4.98 -6.81 -3.87
C GLY A 234 4.17 -8.02 -4.35
N ALA A 235 4.75 -8.90 -5.19
CA ALA A 235 4.03 -10.04 -5.76
C ALA A 235 3.35 -10.95 -4.71
N PHE A 236 3.96 -11.17 -3.55
CA PHE A 236 3.37 -12.03 -2.51
C PHE A 236 2.05 -11.47 -1.95
N PRO A 237 2.00 -10.25 -1.36
CA PRO A 237 0.75 -9.66 -0.90
C PRO A 237 -0.25 -9.44 -2.05
N LEU A 238 0.22 -9.09 -3.26
CA LEU A 238 -0.62 -8.96 -4.43
C LEU A 238 -1.35 -10.27 -4.76
N ARG A 239 -0.63 -11.38 -4.89
CA ARG A 239 -1.22 -12.70 -5.17
C ARG A 239 -2.26 -13.09 -4.12
N GLY A 240 -1.97 -12.84 -2.83
CA GLY A 240 -2.91 -13.11 -1.73
C GLY A 240 -4.22 -12.31 -1.89
N ALA A 241 -4.10 -11.03 -2.22
CA ALA A 241 -5.25 -10.15 -2.45
C ALA A 241 -6.09 -10.60 -3.66
N LEU A 242 -5.45 -10.99 -4.77
CA LEU A 242 -6.17 -11.48 -5.95
C LEU A 242 -6.89 -12.81 -5.68
N MET A 243 -6.28 -13.71 -4.92
CA MET A 243 -6.92 -14.95 -4.52
C MET A 243 -8.15 -14.69 -3.63
N ALA A 244 -8.03 -13.84 -2.61
CA ALA A 244 -9.17 -13.46 -1.77
C ALA A 244 -10.27 -12.74 -2.57
N ALA A 245 -9.89 -11.87 -3.51
CA ALA A 245 -10.83 -11.20 -4.41
C ALA A 245 -11.61 -12.19 -5.27
N SER A 246 -10.95 -13.21 -5.81
CA SER A 246 -11.57 -14.27 -6.60
C SER A 246 -12.59 -15.06 -5.78
N GLU A 247 -12.23 -15.45 -4.55
CA GLU A 247 -13.10 -16.18 -3.64
C GLU A 247 -14.36 -15.39 -3.24
N ASN A 248 -14.22 -14.08 -3.06
CA ASN A 248 -15.34 -13.19 -2.72
C ASN A 248 -16.07 -12.59 -3.93
N LYS A 249 -15.61 -12.87 -5.16
CA LYS A 249 -16.15 -12.29 -6.41
C LYS A 249 -16.08 -10.76 -6.45
N TRP A 250 -15.04 -10.18 -5.86
CA TRP A 250 -14.80 -8.74 -5.91
C TRP A 250 -14.50 -8.30 -7.35
N GLN A 251 -14.96 -7.10 -7.70
CA GLN A 251 -14.72 -6.49 -8.99
C GLN A 251 -13.41 -5.71 -8.97
N VAL A 252 -12.59 -5.84 -10.01
CA VAL A 252 -11.31 -5.13 -10.16
C VAL A 252 -11.48 -3.94 -11.09
N HIS A 253 -10.99 -2.78 -10.67
CA HIS A 253 -11.06 -1.53 -11.43
C HIS A 253 -9.66 -0.94 -11.58
N ARG A 254 -9.15 -0.82 -12.80
CA ARG A 254 -7.87 -0.13 -13.07
C ARG A 254 -8.06 1.38 -13.02
N LEU A 255 -7.31 2.03 -12.17
CA LEU A 255 -7.37 3.47 -11.92
C LEU A 255 -6.25 4.23 -12.63
N GLY A 256 -5.12 3.57 -12.88
CA GLY A 256 -3.99 4.14 -13.59
C GLY A 256 -2.95 3.08 -13.93
N LEU A 257 -2.20 3.31 -15.00
CA LEU A 257 -1.05 2.50 -15.41
C LEU A 257 -0.09 3.40 -16.19
N CYS A 258 1.15 3.52 -15.74
CA CYS A 258 2.22 4.23 -16.45
C CYS A 258 3.58 3.67 -16.02
N ASN A 259 4.67 4.27 -16.49
CA ASN A 259 6.00 4.04 -15.94
C ASN A 259 6.75 5.34 -15.64
N SER A 260 7.95 5.24 -15.06
CA SER A 260 8.76 6.40 -14.71
C SER A 260 9.13 7.30 -15.90
N GLY A 261 9.21 6.76 -17.12
CA GLY A 261 9.45 7.55 -18.33
C GLY A 261 8.26 8.42 -18.74
N ASP A 262 7.05 8.10 -18.27
CA ASP A 262 5.84 8.92 -18.48
C ASP A 262 5.73 10.08 -17.46
N THR A 263 6.65 10.13 -16.49
CA THR A 263 6.63 11.09 -15.38
C THR A 263 7.91 11.92 -15.35
N ALA A 264 8.87 11.58 -14.49
CA ALA A 264 10.09 12.36 -14.26
C ALA A 264 11.38 11.58 -14.56
N GLY A 265 11.29 10.35 -15.06
CA GLY A 265 12.42 9.49 -15.42
C GLY A 265 12.80 9.59 -16.90
N ASP A 266 13.96 9.02 -17.24
CA ASP A 266 14.33 8.77 -18.63
C ASP A 266 13.64 7.51 -19.18
N TYR A 267 13.75 7.28 -20.50
CA TYR A 267 13.16 6.14 -21.19
C TYR A 267 14.08 4.89 -21.24
N GLY A 268 15.30 4.99 -20.72
CA GLY A 268 16.33 3.97 -20.86
C GLY A 268 16.24 2.88 -19.81
N ARG A 269 15.83 3.22 -18.58
CA ARG A 269 15.60 2.27 -17.48
C ARG A 269 14.41 2.72 -16.64
N VAL A 270 13.23 2.20 -16.93
CA VAL A 270 11.99 2.61 -16.27
C VAL A 270 11.50 1.61 -15.22
N VAL A 271 10.66 2.10 -14.32
CA VAL A 271 9.87 1.28 -13.38
C VAL A 271 8.39 1.48 -13.67
N GLY A 272 7.64 0.39 -13.75
CA GLY A 272 6.20 0.37 -14.00
C GLY A 272 5.38 0.66 -12.74
N TYR A 273 4.28 1.41 -12.90
CA TYR A 273 3.38 1.80 -11.82
C TYR A 273 1.94 1.56 -12.22
N GLY A 274 1.16 0.95 -11.33
CA GLY A 274 -0.28 0.79 -11.54
C GLY A 274 -1.07 0.99 -10.26
N ALA A 275 -2.31 1.42 -10.42
CA ALA A 275 -3.26 1.59 -9.33
C ALA A 275 -4.57 0.88 -9.65
N TRP A 276 -5.09 0.15 -8.67
CA TRP A 276 -6.37 -0.56 -8.78
C TRP A 276 -7.21 -0.42 -7.51
N ALA A 277 -8.52 -0.48 -7.67
CA ALA A 277 -9.48 -0.65 -6.58
C ALA A 277 -10.23 -1.97 -6.75
N LEU A 278 -10.47 -2.66 -5.63
CA LEU A 278 -11.32 -3.84 -5.58
C LEU A 278 -12.54 -3.57 -4.71
N THR A 279 -13.72 -3.84 -5.27
CA THR A 279 -15.02 -3.59 -4.63
C THR A 279 -15.80 -4.89 -4.48
N ALA A 280 -16.45 -5.07 -3.33
CA ALA A 280 -17.36 -6.19 -3.05
C ALA A 280 -18.71 -6.07 -3.77
#